data_AF-A0A536AN83-F1
#
_entry.id   AF-A0A536AN83-F1
#
_cell.length_a   1.000
_cell.length_b   1.000
_cell.length_c   1.000
_cell.angle_alpha   90.00
_cell.angle_beta   90.00
_cell.angle_gamma   90.00
#
_symmetry.space_group_name_H-M   'P 1'
#
loop_
_entity.id
_entity.type
_entity.pdbx_description
1 polymer ?
#
loop_
_entity_poly.entity_id
_entity_poly.type
_entity_poly.pdbx_seq_one_letter_code
_entity_poly.pdbx_strand_id
1 'polypeptide(L)'
;MEVALDRLSQWPGNAGIRPVLVERYLALTGSRRRDADGRLRWLLLRALQGLATAADVPLLLDATRRFEYLPQSLEEVAHGIRAEGLHRLLELDRDLALWRAIELLADGHDNLVTGEPARTAVRVLGSTGELALLYGIALDNPYGLPPAARAESLLWLDGLPEDRLRTVVDRFLARDEPNLLLAVIELGIERRGGWLEDMLIDGLLATSHVDAFRYAILEAIARHRLDLVERLSRRLNSKGQAQKLAMLHELRLAT
;
A
#
# COMPACT_ATOMS: atom_id res chain seq x y z
N MET A 1 -13.36 16.83 11.01
CA MET A 1 -13.55 15.58 11.77
C MET A 1 -12.33 14.69 11.69
N GLU A 2 -11.77 14.42 10.50
CA GLU A 2 -10.48 13.70 10.34
C GLU A 2 -9.35 14.27 11.20
N VAL A 3 -9.09 15.58 11.13
CA VAL A 3 -8.06 16.25 11.95
C VAL A 3 -8.32 16.09 13.46
N ALA A 4 -9.58 15.99 13.88
CA ALA A 4 -9.92 15.80 15.29
C ALA A 4 -9.69 14.34 15.74
N LEU A 5 -10.04 13.36 14.91
CA LEU A 5 -9.79 11.93 15.18
C LEU A 5 -8.30 11.59 15.12
N ASP A 6 -7.57 12.18 14.18
CA ASP A 6 -6.12 12.02 14.05
C ASP A 6 -5.39 12.58 15.29
N ARG A 7 -5.78 13.79 15.75
CA ARG A 7 -5.28 14.37 17.01
C ARG A 7 -5.66 13.56 18.25
N LEU A 8 -6.82 12.91 18.25
CA LEU A 8 -7.26 12.06 19.37
C LEU A 8 -6.43 10.77 19.48
N SER A 9 -5.99 10.20 18.35
CA SER A 9 -5.12 9.02 18.32
C SER A 9 -3.71 9.30 18.87
N GLN A 10 -3.26 10.57 18.80
CA GLN A 10 -1.95 11.02 19.24
C GLN A 10 -1.94 11.56 20.69
N TRP A 11 -3.10 11.58 21.37
CA TRP A 11 -3.23 12.20 22.70
C TRP A 11 -2.67 11.29 23.82
N PRO A 12 -1.63 11.69 24.56
CA PRO A 12 -1.07 10.90 25.67
C PRO A 12 -2.07 10.78 26.84
N GLY A 13 -2.36 9.56 27.30
CA GLY A 13 -3.17 9.28 28.49
C GLY A 13 -4.64 8.87 28.26
N ASN A 14 -4.99 8.41 27.06
CA ASN A 14 -6.38 8.32 26.62
C ASN A 14 -7.07 6.94 26.72
N ALA A 15 -6.81 6.14 27.76
CA ALA A 15 -7.50 4.84 27.92
C ALA A 15 -9.04 4.98 27.97
N GLY A 16 -9.54 6.17 28.37
CA GLY A 16 -10.97 6.47 28.48
C GLY A 16 -11.70 6.73 27.15
N ILE A 17 -11.01 6.98 26.03
CA ILE A 17 -11.70 7.23 24.75
C ILE A 17 -12.07 5.96 24.01
N ARG A 18 -11.34 4.85 24.23
CA ARG A 18 -11.59 3.60 23.52
C ARG A 18 -13.06 3.17 23.61
N PRO A 19 -13.71 3.13 24.79
CA PRO A 19 -15.14 2.81 24.88
C PRO A 19 -16.02 3.72 24.02
N VAL A 20 -15.71 5.03 23.96
CA VAL A 20 -16.46 6.01 23.17
C VAL A 20 -16.30 5.75 21.66
N LEU A 21 -15.09 5.41 21.21
CA LEU A 21 -14.83 5.08 19.80
C LEU A 21 -15.58 3.80 19.39
N VAL A 22 -15.51 2.76 20.23
CA VAL A 22 -16.21 1.48 20.02
C VAL A 22 -17.72 1.67 20.01
N GLU A 23 -18.28 2.37 21.00
CA GLU A 23 -19.71 2.68 21.06
C GLU A 23 -20.16 3.43 19.80
N ARG A 24 -19.38 4.42 19.36
CA ARG A 24 -19.70 5.20 18.17
C ARG A 24 -19.65 4.36 16.89
N TYR A 25 -18.65 3.48 16.77
CA TYR A 25 -18.54 2.55 15.64
C TYR A 25 -19.77 1.63 15.58
N LEU A 26 -20.13 1.02 16.71
CA LEU A 26 -21.29 0.11 16.80
C LEU A 26 -22.61 0.84 16.50
N ALA A 27 -22.78 2.07 16.98
CA ALA A 27 -23.97 2.88 16.68
C ALA A 27 -24.14 3.17 15.18
N LEU A 28 -23.03 3.32 14.43
CA LEU A 28 -23.06 3.56 12.98
C LEU A 28 -23.28 2.29 12.16
N THR A 29 -23.09 1.11 12.77
CA THR A 29 -23.22 -0.20 12.15
C THR A 29 -24.68 -0.66 12.01
N GLY A 30 -25.60 0.00 12.73
CA GLY A 30 -27.04 -0.27 12.75
C GLY A 30 -27.80 0.02 11.44
N SER A 31 -29.12 -0.14 11.48
CA SER A 31 -30.01 -0.18 10.29
C SER A 31 -30.24 1.15 9.58
N ARG A 32 -30.10 2.30 10.26
CA ARG A 32 -30.20 3.64 9.65
C ARG A 32 -28.83 4.30 9.59
N ARG A 33 -28.07 3.97 8.55
CA ARG A 33 -26.66 4.39 8.41
C ARG A 33 -26.59 5.87 8.04
N ARG A 34 -26.06 6.69 8.96
CA ARG A 34 -25.67 8.09 8.71
C ARG A 34 -24.28 8.21 8.08
N ASP A 35 -23.66 7.07 7.78
CA ASP A 35 -22.30 6.87 7.30
C ASP A 35 -22.35 5.84 6.15
N ALA A 36 -22.97 6.26 5.04
CA ALA A 36 -23.31 5.38 3.92
C ALA A 36 -22.08 4.90 3.14
N ASP A 37 -21.02 5.70 3.12
CA ASP A 37 -19.72 5.39 2.51
C ASP A 37 -18.76 4.68 3.48
N GLY A 38 -19.16 4.48 4.74
CA GLY A 38 -18.34 3.82 5.75
C GLY A 38 -17.13 4.63 6.21
N ARG A 39 -16.96 5.87 5.75
CA ARG A 39 -15.77 6.69 6.04
C ARG A 39 -15.64 6.98 7.53
N LEU A 40 -16.72 7.31 8.22
CA LEU A 40 -16.66 7.61 9.65
C LEU A 40 -16.29 6.36 10.44
N ARG A 41 -16.83 5.19 10.10
CA ARG A 41 -16.46 3.92 10.73
C ARG A 41 -15.01 3.55 10.47
N TRP A 42 -14.51 3.73 9.25
CA TRP A 42 -13.09 3.56 8.94
C TRP A 42 -12.21 4.46 9.83
N LEU A 43 -12.52 5.75 9.94
CA LEU A 43 -11.77 6.68 10.79
C LEU A 43 -11.83 6.33 12.28
N LEU A 44 -12.96 5.81 12.76
CA LEU A 44 -13.10 5.34 14.15
C LEU A 44 -12.23 4.11 14.43
N LEU A 45 -12.18 3.15 13.49
CA LEU A 45 -11.28 2.01 13.60
C LEU A 45 -9.81 2.44 13.58
N ARG A 46 -9.45 3.38 12.70
CA ARG A 46 -8.10 3.94 12.64
C ARG A 46 -7.72 4.64 13.95
N ALA A 47 -8.66 5.36 14.56
CA ALA A 47 -8.44 6.02 15.86
C ALA A 47 -8.26 5.02 17.03
N LEU A 48 -8.54 3.73 16.85
CA LEU A 48 -8.23 2.68 17.83
C LEU A 48 -6.77 2.22 17.80
N GLN A 49 -5.93 2.75 16.90
CA GLN A 49 -4.50 2.40 16.83
C GLN A 49 -3.83 2.56 18.20
N GLY A 50 -3.20 1.49 18.69
CA GLY A 50 -2.55 1.47 20.01
C GLY A 50 -3.49 1.58 21.22
N LEU A 51 -4.81 1.67 21.00
CA LEU A 51 -5.85 1.72 22.03
C LEU A 51 -6.70 0.44 22.07
N ALA A 52 -6.76 -0.31 20.96
CA ALA A 52 -7.51 -1.55 20.88
C ALA A 52 -7.03 -2.56 21.93
N THR A 53 -7.95 -3.36 22.47
CA THR A 53 -7.64 -4.43 23.42
C THR A 53 -8.20 -5.76 22.92
N ALA A 54 -7.80 -6.87 23.55
CA ALA A 54 -8.29 -8.21 23.21
C ALA A 54 -9.84 -8.32 23.19
N ALA A 55 -10.55 -7.48 23.96
CA ALA A 55 -12.01 -7.44 23.94
C ALA A 55 -12.61 -6.89 22.63
N ASP A 56 -11.80 -6.19 21.81
CA ASP A 56 -12.21 -5.66 20.51
C ASP A 56 -12.04 -6.67 19.37
N VAL A 57 -11.37 -7.81 19.59
CA VAL A 57 -11.12 -8.82 18.53
C VAL A 57 -12.40 -9.24 17.80
N PRO A 58 -13.54 -9.52 18.46
CA PRO A 58 -14.78 -9.84 17.76
C PRO A 58 -15.29 -8.71 16.84
N LEU A 59 -15.13 -7.45 17.27
CA LEU A 59 -15.52 -6.28 16.48
C LEU A 59 -14.62 -6.13 15.26
N LEU A 60 -13.31 -6.29 15.42
CA LEU A 60 -12.34 -6.19 14.34
C LEU A 60 -12.53 -7.32 13.32
N LEU A 61 -12.82 -8.54 13.78
CA LEU A 61 -13.20 -9.64 12.91
C LEU A 61 -14.46 -9.35 12.10
N ASP A 62 -15.51 -8.81 12.73
CA ASP A 62 -16.72 -8.40 12.01
C ASP A 62 -16.40 -7.34 10.95
N ALA A 63 -15.57 -6.35 11.29
CA ALA A 63 -15.13 -5.31 10.37
C ALA A 63 -14.46 -5.90 9.11
N THR A 64 -13.60 -6.91 9.25
CA THR A 64 -12.94 -7.58 8.10
C THR A 64 -13.90 -8.30 7.15
N ARG A 65 -15.10 -8.67 7.62
CA ARG A 65 -16.10 -9.43 6.85
C ARG A 65 -17.22 -8.55 6.30
N ARG A 66 -17.14 -7.24 6.54
CA ARG A 66 -18.24 -6.33 6.31
C ARG A 66 -18.25 -5.81 4.88
N PHE A 67 -19.25 -6.21 4.12
CA PHE A 67 -19.53 -5.69 2.78
C PHE A 67 -20.65 -4.68 2.82
N GLU A 68 -20.45 -3.53 2.20
CA GLU A 68 -21.47 -2.51 2.04
C GLU A 68 -21.48 -1.95 0.64
N TYR A 69 -22.67 -1.83 0.06
CA TYR A 69 -22.82 -1.38 -1.32
C TYR A 69 -23.66 -0.11 -1.38
N LEU A 70 -23.22 0.86 -2.19
CA LEU A 70 -24.03 2.05 -2.46
C LEU A 70 -25.26 1.64 -3.28
N PRO A 71 -26.49 2.08 -2.89
CA PRO A 71 -27.72 1.68 -3.58
C PRO A 71 -27.76 2.03 -5.08
N GLN A 72 -27.02 3.05 -5.50
CA GLN A 72 -27.09 3.58 -6.86
C GLN A 72 -26.08 2.91 -7.82
N SER A 73 -24.85 2.69 -7.36
CA SER A 73 -23.77 2.13 -8.18
C SER A 73 -23.53 0.64 -7.95
N LEU A 74 -24.07 0.07 -6.85
CA LEU A 74 -23.68 -1.25 -6.34
C LEU A 74 -22.17 -1.39 -6.12
N GLU A 75 -21.48 -0.26 -5.96
CA GLU A 75 -20.06 -0.23 -5.62
C GLU A 75 -19.89 -0.59 -4.15
N GLU A 76 -18.97 -1.51 -3.87
CA GLU A 76 -18.57 -1.86 -2.51
C GLU A 76 -17.79 -0.69 -1.91
N VAL A 77 -18.12 -0.25 -0.70
CA VAL A 77 -17.50 0.93 -0.06
C VAL A 77 -16.87 0.64 1.29
N ALA A 78 -17.02 -0.57 1.82
CA ALA A 78 -16.43 -0.97 3.09
C ALA A 78 -14.99 -1.50 2.96
N HIS A 79 -14.36 -1.47 1.78
CA HIS A 79 -12.93 -1.78 1.58
C HIS A 79 -12.01 -1.19 2.67
N GLY A 80 -12.20 0.10 3.00
CA GLY A 80 -11.41 0.77 4.05
C GLY A 80 -11.69 0.24 5.46
N ILE A 81 -12.95 -0.11 5.77
CA ILE A 81 -13.32 -0.74 7.05
C ILE A 81 -12.68 -2.13 7.15
N ARG A 82 -12.73 -2.92 6.06
CA ARG A 82 -12.17 -4.28 6.01
C ARG A 82 -10.65 -4.27 6.16
N ALA A 83 -9.98 -3.37 5.45
CA ALA A 83 -8.53 -3.16 5.54
C ALA A 83 -8.12 -2.73 6.96
N GLU A 84 -8.77 -1.72 7.52
CA GLU A 84 -8.45 -1.19 8.84
C GLU A 84 -8.75 -2.20 9.95
N GLY A 85 -9.85 -2.95 9.84
CA GLY A 85 -10.17 -4.06 10.74
C GLY A 85 -9.06 -5.12 10.76
N LEU A 86 -8.53 -5.48 9.59
CA LEU A 86 -7.44 -6.45 9.47
C LEU A 86 -6.14 -5.91 10.09
N HIS A 87 -5.82 -4.64 9.83
CA HIS A 87 -4.61 -4.02 10.34
C HIS A 87 -4.62 -3.92 11.87
N ARG A 88 -5.76 -3.54 12.48
CA ARG A 88 -5.92 -3.54 13.94
C ARG A 88 -5.95 -4.95 14.53
N LEU A 89 -6.50 -5.92 13.80
CA LEU A 89 -6.50 -7.32 14.24
C LEU A 89 -5.07 -7.87 14.36
N LEU A 90 -4.17 -7.51 13.43
CA LEU A 90 -2.75 -7.88 13.48
C LEU A 90 -2.06 -7.39 14.76
N GLU A 91 -2.46 -6.24 15.31
CA GLU A 91 -1.89 -5.70 16.56
C GLU A 91 -2.25 -6.53 17.79
N LEU A 92 -3.36 -7.28 17.74
CA LEU A 92 -3.90 -8.01 18.88
C LEU A 92 -3.71 -9.52 18.78
N ASP A 93 -3.87 -10.06 17.58
CA ASP A 93 -3.81 -11.49 17.29
C ASP A 93 -3.24 -11.72 15.88
N ARG A 94 -1.94 -12.00 15.85
CA ARG A 94 -1.17 -12.21 14.61
C ARG A 94 -1.69 -13.40 13.81
N ASP A 95 -1.96 -14.52 14.48
CA ASP A 95 -2.32 -15.77 13.80
C ASP A 95 -3.71 -15.63 13.17
N LEU A 96 -4.64 -15.03 13.91
CA LEU A 96 -5.98 -14.76 13.40
C LEU A 96 -5.97 -13.75 12.23
N ALA A 97 -5.15 -12.69 12.33
CA ALA A 97 -4.97 -11.74 11.23
C ALA A 97 -4.38 -12.41 9.97
N LEU A 98 -3.44 -13.34 10.14
CA LEU A 98 -2.85 -14.10 9.03
C LEU A 98 -3.91 -14.88 8.25
N TRP A 99 -4.73 -15.69 8.95
CA TRP A 99 -5.82 -16.43 8.30
C TRP A 99 -6.79 -15.48 7.60
N ARG A 100 -7.15 -14.39 8.26
CA ARG A 100 -8.09 -13.41 7.70
C ARG A 100 -7.51 -12.68 6.49
N ALA A 101 -6.20 -12.44 6.43
CA ALA A 101 -5.53 -11.87 5.27
C ALA A 101 -5.65 -12.79 4.06
N ILE A 102 -5.38 -14.09 4.22
CA ILE A 102 -5.52 -15.09 3.15
C ILE A 102 -6.97 -15.13 2.63
N GLU A 103 -7.94 -15.17 3.54
CA GLU A 103 -9.34 -15.20 3.17
C GLU A 103 -9.77 -13.88 2.46
N LEU A 104 -9.17 -12.73 2.78
CA LEU A 104 -9.43 -11.45 2.09
C LEU A 104 -8.86 -11.45 0.67
N LEU A 105 -7.66 -12.00 0.46
CA LEU A 105 -7.12 -12.15 -0.90
C LEU A 105 -8.03 -12.98 -1.81
N ALA A 106 -8.73 -13.97 -1.24
CA ALA A 106 -9.56 -14.89 -2.00
C ALA A 106 -10.97 -14.38 -2.31
N ASP A 107 -11.44 -13.30 -1.69
CA ASP A 107 -12.85 -12.89 -1.81
C ASP A 107 -13.17 -12.03 -3.05
N GLY A 108 -12.16 -11.47 -3.72
CA GLY A 108 -12.30 -10.80 -5.02
C GLY A 108 -13.06 -9.47 -4.98
N HIS A 109 -13.29 -8.91 -3.80
CA HIS A 109 -14.00 -7.65 -3.60
C HIS A 109 -13.03 -6.55 -3.19
N ASP A 110 -12.20 -6.13 -4.15
CA ASP A 110 -11.18 -5.10 -3.97
C ASP A 110 -11.52 -3.82 -4.73
N ASN A 111 -11.08 -2.70 -4.16
CA ASN A 111 -11.11 -1.42 -4.84
C ASN A 111 -10.06 -1.44 -5.95
N LEU A 112 -10.49 -1.27 -7.20
CA LEU A 112 -9.60 -1.38 -8.36
C LEU A 112 -8.50 -0.31 -8.40
N VAL A 113 -8.71 0.84 -7.74
CA VAL A 113 -7.76 1.96 -7.73
C VAL A 113 -6.74 1.79 -6.60
N THR A 114 -7.20 1.54 -5.37
CA THR A 114 -6.32 1.48 -4.19
C THR A 114 -5.77 0.08 -3.93
N GLY A 115 -6.45 -0.96 -4.45
CA GLY A 115 -6.18 -2.35 -4.15
C GLY A 115 -6.66 -2.80 -2.77
N GLU A 116 -7.37 -1.97 -2.01
CA GLU A 116 -7.86 -2.36 -0.68
C GLU A 116 -9.10 -3.24 -0.78
N PRO A 117 -9.29 -4.23 0.12
CA PRO A 117 -8.42 -4.56 1.25
C PRO A 117 -7.27 -5.52 0.92
N ALA A 118 -7.19 -6.10 -0.28
CA ALA A 118 -6.13 -7.05 -0.63
C ALA A 118 -4.71 -6.48 -0.42
N ARG A 119 -4.49 -5.19 -0.69
CA ARG A 119 -3.21 -4.54 -0.44
C ARG A 119 -2.81 -4.61 1.04
N THR A 120 -3.74 -4.34 1.95
CA THR A 120 -3.50 -4.51 3.39
C THR A 120 -3.28 -5.97 3.75
N ALA A 121 -4.01 -6.91 3.15
CA ALA A 121 -3.77 -8.34 3.36
C ALA A 121 -2.34 -8.77 2.93
N VAL A 122 -1.84 -8.27 1.80
CA VAL A 122 -0.45 -8.48 1.35
C VAL A 122 0.55 -7.93 2.37
N ARG A 123 0.30 -6.74 2.96
CA ARG A 123 1.15 -6.18 4.03
C ARG A 123 1.16 -7.03 5.29
N VAL A 124 0.02 -7.59 5.67
CA VAL A 124 -0.07 -8.50 6.82
C VAL A 124 0.76 -9.75 6.55
N LEU A 125 0.63 -10.35 5.36
CA LEU A 125 1.43 -11.51 4.96
C LEU A 125 2.93 -11.22 4.95
N GLY A 126 3.33 -10.07 4.41
CA GLY A 126 4.73 -9.64 4.39
C GLY A 126 5.29 -9.42 5.80
N SER A 127 4.59 -8.66 6.64
CA SER A 127 5.02 -8.39 8.01
C SER A 127 5.01 -9.62 8.92
N THR A 128 4.25 -10.67 8.56
CA THR A 128 4.25 -11.96 9.24
C THR A 128 5.23 -12.97 8.66
N GLY A 129 5.98 -12.63 7.61
CA GLY A 129 7.05 -13.45 7.05
C GLY A 129 6.62 -14.49 6.01
N GLU A 130 5.40 -14.37 5.46
CA GLU A 130 4.86 -15.29 4.45
C GLU A 130 5.41 -15.03 3.03
N LEU A 131 6.74 -14.93 2.92
CA LEU A 131 7.44 -14.50 1.70
C LEU A 131 7.27 -15.47 0.53
N ALA A 132 7.14 -16.76 0.80
CA ALA A 132 6.91 -17.77 -0.26
C ALA A 132 5.54 -17.56 -0.94
N LEU A 133 4.52 -17.19 -0.17
CA LEU A 133 3.20 -16.88 -0.70
C LEU A 133 3.22 -15.56 -1.47
N LEU A 134 3.90 -14.54 -0.95
CA LEU A 134 4.09 -13.27 -1.68
C LEU A 134 4.85 -13.46 -2.99
N TYR A 135 5.86 -14.32 -3.02
CA TYR A 135 6.56 -14.69 -4.25
C TYR A 135 5.63 -15.32 -5.29
N GLY A 136 4.76 -16.24 -4.87
CA GLY A 136 3.74 -16.83 -5.76
C GLY A 136 2.74 -15.80 -6.31
N ILE A 137 2.30 -14.85 -5.47
CA ILE A 137 1.46 -13.73 -5.90
C ILE A 137 2.18 -12.86 -6.93
N ALA A 138 3.43 -12.53 -6.67
CA ALA A 138 4.22 -11.70 -7.56
C ALA A 138 4.45 -12.38 -8.92
N LEU A 139 4.65 -13.71 -8.95
CA LEU A 139 4.81 -14.46 -10.20
C LEU A 139 3.54 -14.46 -11.06
N ASP A 140 2.42 -14.97 -10.54
CA ASP A 140 1.27 -15.36 -11.37
C ASP A 140 -0.06 -14.72 -10.98
N ASN A 141 -0.11 -13.95 -9.88
CA ASN A 141 -1.33 -13.31 -9.38
C ASN A 141 -2.55 -14.28 -9.30
N PRO A 142 -2.45 -15.40 -8.56
CA PRO A 142 -3.45 -16.46 -8.57
C PRO A 142 -4.82 -16.00 -8.03
N TYR A 143 -4.84 -14.93 -7.23
CA TYR A 143 -6.04 -14.34 -6.65
C TYR A 143 -6.68 -13.25 -7.52
N GLY A 144 -6.08 -12.92 -8.68
CA GLY A 144 -6.61 -11.85 -9.54
C GLY A 144 -6.56 -10.46 -8.91
N LEU A 145 -5.57 -10.20 -8.03
CA LEU A 145 -5.45 -8.96 -7.28
C LEU A 145 -5.32 -7.75 -8.21
N PRO A 146 -5.89 -6.58 -7.84
CA PRO A 146 -5.63 -5.32 -8.54
C PRO A 146 -4.13 -5.00 -8.59
N PRO A 147 -3.66 -4.27 -9.62
CA PRO A 147 -2.25 -3.92 -9.76
C PRO A 147 -1.61 -3.31 -8.50
N ALA A 148 -2.31 -2.40 -7.81
CA ALA A 148 -1.81 -1.78 -6.58
C ALA A 148 -1.62 -2.78 -5.42
N ALA A 149 -2.50 -3.78 -5.30
CA ALA A 149 -2.37 -4.84 -4.29
C ALA A 149 -1.27 -5.84 -4.65
N ARG A 150 -1.19 -6.25 -5.92
CA ARG A 150 -0.10 -7.11 -6.39
C ARG A 150 1.26 -6.43 -6.26
N ALA A 151 1.35 -5.15 -6.59
CA ALA A 151 2.57 -4.34 -6.49
C ALA A 151 3.20 -4.43 -5.10
N GLU A 152 2.37 -4.37 -4.05
CA GLU A 152 2.78 -4.48 -2.67
C GLU A 152 3.54 -5.78 -2.37
N SER A 153 3.24 -6.89 -3.06
CA SER A 153 3.94 -8.16 -2.84
C SER A 153 5.42 -8.08 -3.19
N LEU A 154 5.79 -7.30 -4.20
CA LEU A 154 7.19 -7.13 -4.63
C LEU A 154 8.02 -6.40 -3.58
N LEU A 155 7.43 -5.44 -2.86
CA LEU A 155 8.13 -4.62 -1.88
C LEU A 155 8.65 -5.43 -0.68
N TRP A 156 8.05 -6.58 -0.40
CA TRP A 156 8.48 -7.51 0.66
C TRP A 156 9.52 -8.54 0.19
N LEU A 157 9.87 -8.55 -1.10
CA LEU A 157 10.76 -9.55 -1.70
C LEU A 157 12.19 -9.00 -1.95
N ASP A 158 12.52 -7.88 -1.31
CA ASP A 158 13.83 -7.22 -1.40
C ASP A 158 14.99 -8.05 -0.84
N GLY A 159 14.72 -9.12 -0.09
CA GLY A 159 15.72 -10.06 0.42
C GLY A 159 16.02 -11.25 -0.51
N LEU A 160 15.30 -11.40 -1.63
CA LEU A 160 15.44 -12.59 -2.48
C LEU A 160 16.80 -12.66 -3.21
N PRO A 161 17.31 -13.88 -3.49
CA PRO A 161 18.38 -14.08 -4.47
C PRO A 161 18.10 -13.37 -5.80
N GLU A 162 19.16 -12.90 -6.46
CA GLU A 162 19.07 -12.10 -7.69
C GLU A 162 18.29 -12.81 -8.81
N ASP A 163 18.53 -14.10 -9.03
CA ASP A 163 17.85 -14.91 -10.05
C ASP A 163 16.33 -14.93 -9.86
N ARG A 164 15.88 -15.08 -8.61
CA ARG A 164 14.46 -15.08 -8.25
C ARG A 164 13.84 -13.70 -8.37
N LEU A 165 14.53 -12.68 -7.88
CA LEU A 165 14.00 -11.31 -7.94
C LEU A 165 13.89 -10.83 -9.39
N ARG A 166 14.92 -11.09 -10.21
CA ARG A 166 14.92 -10.75 -11.64
C ARG A 166 13.71 -11.34 -12.35
N THR A 167 13.41 -12.61 -12.10
CA THR A 167 12.23 -13.28 -12.66
C THR A 167 10.92 -12.53 -12.34
N VAL A 168 10.78 -12.01 -11.12
CA VAL A 168 9.58 -11.27 -10.70
C VAL A 168 9.55 -9.88 -11.34
N VAL A 169 10.67 -9.16 -11.31
CA VAL A 169 10.79 -7.81 -11.90
C VAL A 169 10.49 -7.85 -13.40
N ASP A 170 11.05 -8.80 -14.14
CA ASP A 170 10.80 -8.96 -15.57
C ASP A 170 9.30 -9.17 -15.87
N ARG A 171 8.60 -9.94 -15.02
CA ARG A 171 7.15 -10.16 -15.15
C ARG A 171 6.32 -8.92 -14.86
N PHE A 172 6.76 -8.07 -13.93
CA PHE A 172 6.11 -6.79 -13.63
C PHE A 172 6.29 -5.82 -14.79
N LEU A 173 7.53 -5.70 -15.31
CA LEU A 173 7.85 -4.81 -16.42
C LEU A 173 7.15 -5.22 -17.73
N ALA A 174 6.96 -6.52 -17.98
CA ALA A 174 6.28 -7.03 -19.18
C ALA A 174 4.79 -6.64 -19.29
N ARG A 175 4.17 -6.11 -18.23
CA ARG A 175 2.73 -5.81 -18.19
C ARG A 175 2.39 -4.37 -18.57
N ASP A 176 3.38 -3.49 -18.68
CA ASP A 176 3.19 -2.05 -18.96
C ASP A 176 2.08 -1.40 -18.09
N GLU A 177 2.08 -1.74 -16.80
CA GLU A 177 1.07 -1.30 -15.83
C GLU A 177 1.70 -0.34 -14.81
N PRO A 178 1.21 0.91 -14.69
CA PRO A 178 1.84 1.94 -13.86
C PRO A 178 2.09 1.51 -12.42
N ASN A 179 1.10 0.90 -11.75
CA ASN A 179 1.26 0.50 -10.34
C ASN A 179 2.37 -0.56 -10.14
N LEU A 180 2.54 -1.47 -11.11
CA LEU A 180 3.61 -2.47 -11.07
C LEU A 180 4.98 -1.84 -11.34
N LEU A 181 5.04 -0.88 -12.27
CA LEU A 181 6.27 -0.12 -12.55
C LEU A 181 6.72 0.70 -11.34
N LEU A 182 5.79 1.36 -10.63
CA LEU A 182 6.11 2.12 -9.42
C LEU A 182 6.77 1.24 -8.35
N ALA A 183 6.25 0.02 -8.11
CA ALA A 183 6.88 -0.89 -7.15
C ALA A 183 8.29 -1.35 -7.57
N VAL A 184 8.55 -1.53 -8.87
CA VAL A 184 9.91 -1.81 -9.36
C VAL A 184 10.84 -0.62 -9.14
N ILE A 185 10.36 0.61 -9.35
CA ILE A 185 11.09 1.84 -9.06
C ILE A 185 11.43 1.92 -7.58
N GLU A 186 10.42 1.77 -6.70
CA GLU A 186 10.60 1.79 -5.25
C GLU A 186 11.63 0.75 -4.78
N LEU A 187 11.55 -0.47 -5.31
CA LEU A 187 12.48 -1.54 -4.99
C LEU A 187 13.90 -1.25 -5.47
N GLY A 188 14.05 -0.71 -6.68
CA GLY A 188 15.36 -0.33 -7.23
C GLY A 188 16.00 0.86 -6.50
N ILE A 189 15.19 1.77 -5.95
CA ILE A 189 15.67 2.84 -5.06
C ILE A 189 16.09 2.28 -3.70
N GLU A 190 15.43 1.23 -3.21
CA GLU A 190 15.79 0.60 -1.93
C GLU A 190 17.07 -0.26 -2.03
N ARG A 191 17.14 -1.15 -3.03
CA ARG A 191 18.32 -1.99 -3.30
C ARG A 191 19.43 -1.15 -3.94
N ARG A 192 20.24 -0.54 -3.08
CA ARG A 192 21.43 0.22 -3.46
C ARG A 192 22.37 -0.63 -4.32
N GLY A 193 22.66 -0.16 -5.54
CA GLY A 193 23.62 -0.75 -6.46
C GLY A 193 23.21 -2.09 -7.09
N GLY A 194 24.11 -2.63 -7.91
CA GLY A 194 23.89 -3.89 -8.63
C GLY A 194 22.96 -3.76 -9.84
N TRP A 195 22.57 -4.90 -10.39
CA TRP A 195 21.85 -4.98 -11.66
C TRP A 195 20.50 -4.25 -11.65
N LEU A 196 19.80 -4.21 -10.52
CA LEU A 196 18.46 -3.61 -10.43
C LEU A 196 18.55 -2.08 -10.47
N GLU A 197 19.55 -1.50 -9.79
CA GLU A 197 19.79 -0.06 -9.86
C GLU A 197 20.24 0.36 -11.27
N ASP A 198 21.12 -0.41 -11.90
CA ASP A 198 21.55 -0.13 -13.28
C ASP A 198 20.39 -0.27 -14.28
N MET A 199 19.57 -1.32 -14.13
CA MET A 199 18.34 -1.51 -14.90
C MET A 199 17.36 -0.34 -14.69
N LEU A 200 17.16 0.09 -13.45
CA LEU A 200 16.30 1.24 -13.12
C LEU A 200 16.79 2.50 -13.82
N ILE A 201 18.08 2.81 -13.75
CA ILE A 201 18.67 3.97 -14.41
C ILE A 201 18.43 3.91 -15.92
N ASP A 202 18.77 2.79 -16.55
CA ASP A 202 18.63 2.63 -18.00
C ASP A 202 17.15 2.72 -18.43
N GLY A 203 16.25 2.11 -17.66
CA GLY A 203 14.80 2.19 -17.87
C GLY A 203 14.25 3.61 -17.73
N LEU A 204 14.66 4.36 -16.69
CA LEU A 204 14.25 5.74 -16.48
C LEU A 204 14.80 6.69 -17.55
N LEU A 205 15.98 6.43 -18.10
CA LEU A 205 16.53 7.20 -19.21
C LEU A 205 15.77 6.92 -20.51
N ALA A 206 15.40 5.66 -20.76
CA ALA A 206 14.69 5.23 -21.97
C ALA A 206 13.17 5.48 -21.94
N THR A 207 12.54 5.55 -20.77
CA THR A 207 11.08 5.61 -20.65
C THR A 207 10.48 6.87 -21.25
N SER A 208 9.32 6.74 -21.91
CA SER A 208 8.47 7.87 -22.32
C SER A 208 7.52 8.32 -21.22
N HIS A 209 7.38 7.57 -20.13
CA HIS A 209 6.50 7.90 -19.01
C HIS A 209 7.14 8.98 -18.13
N VAL A 210 6.86 10.23 -18.47
CA VAL A 210 7.37 11.40 -17.75
C VAL A 210 6.99 11.37 -16.26
N ASP A 211 5.80 10.86 -15.93
CA ASP A 211 5.36 10.76 -14.53
C ASP A 211 6.10 9.68 -13.76
N ALA A 212 6.46 8.55 -14.38
CA ALA A 212 7.30 7.53 -13.76
C ALA A 212 8.71 8.07 -13.47
N PHE A 213 9.26 8.86 -14.40
CA PHE A 213 10.52 9.57 -14.19
C PHE A 213 10.41 10.59 -13.04
N ARG A 214 9.37 11.43 -13.03
CA ARG A 214 9.11 12.41 -11.97
C ARG A 214 9.01 11.73 -10.60
N TYR A 215 8.21 10.67 -10.53
CA TYR A 215 8.00 9.88 -9.33
C TYR A 215 9.31 9.30 -8.82
N ALA A 216 10.12 8.66 -9.68
CA ALA A 216 11.39 8.08 -9.28
C ALA A 216 12.37 9.12 -8.68
N ILE A 217 12.41 10.34 -9.24
CA ILE A 217 13.24 11.42 -8.70
C ILE A 217 12.74 11.88 -7.33
N LEU A 218 11.42 12.12 -7.20
CA LEU A 218 10.81 12.52 -5.93
C LEU A 218 11.03 11.47 -4.83
N GLU A 219 10.81 10.20 -5.16
CA GLU A 219 11.01 9.08 -4.24
C GLU A 219 12.49 8.94 -3.85
N ALA A 220 13.41 9.08 -4.79
CA ALA A 220 14.84 9.07 -4.51
C ALA A 220 15.24 10.22 -3.56
N ILE A 221 14.71 11.43 -3.76
CA ILE A 221 14.96 12.56 -2.87
C ILE A 221 14.37 12.30 -1.47
N ALA A 222 13.12 11.83 -1.41
CA ALA A 222 12.43 11.52 -0.15
C ALA A 222 13.18 10.45 0.67
N ARG A 223 13.80 9.46 0.00
CA ARG A 223 14.64 8.43 0.63
C ARG A 223 16.12 8.83 0.79
N HIS A 224 16.45 10.11 0.57
CA HIS A 224 17.82 10.64 0.65
C HIS A 224 18.85 9.93 -0.27
N ARG A 225 18.41 9.37 -1.39
CA ARG A 225 19.22 8.75 -2.46
C ARG A 225 19.71 9.78 -3.48
N LEU A 226 20.35 10.85 -3.01
CA LEU A 226 20.85 11.93 -3.87
C LEU A 226 21.96 11.44 -4.83
N ASP A 227 22.65 10.36 -4.46
CA ASP A 227 23.62 9.67 -5.30
C ASP A 227 22.99 9.12 -6.58
N LEU A 228 21.80 8.51 -6.49
CA LEU A 228 21.05 8.01 -7.64
C LEU A 228 20.60 9.14 -8.55
N VAL A 229 20.09 10.23 -7.97
CA VAL A 229 19.70 11.44 -8.72
C VAL A 229 20.91 12.02 -9.46
N GLU A 230 22.08 12.03 -8.84
CA GLU A 230 23.30 12.50 -9.48
C GLU A 230 23.75 11.57 -10.62
N ARG A 231 23.71 10.25 -10.41
CA ARG A 231 24.00 9.26 -11.47
C ARG A 231 23.09 9.44 -12.67
N LEU A 232 21.78 9.63 -12.45
CA LEU A 232 20.81 9.94 -13.50
C LEU A 232 21.17 11.25 -14.22
N SER A 233 21.44 12.31 -13.46
CA SER A 233 21.81 13.62 -14.02
C SER A 233 23.07 13.57 -14.89
N ARG A 234 24.08 12.78 -14.51
CA ARG A 234 25.32 12.63 -15.30
C ARG A 234 25.13 11.87 -16.61
N ARG A 235 24.13 10.97 -16.68
CA ARG A 235 23.85 10.14 -17.86
C ARG A 235 22.80 10.77 -18.80
N LEU A 236 22.04 11.75 -18.34
CA LEU A 236 21.14 12.53 -19.19
C LEU A 236 21.95 13.37 -20.19
N ASN A 237 21.61 13.26 -21.47
CA ASN A 237 22.23 14.08 -22.52
C ASN A 237 21.30 15.24 -22.94
N SER A 238 21.89 16.38 -23.31
CA SER A 238 21.13 17.57 -23.70
C SER A 238 20.39 17.40 -25.04
N LYS A 239 20.80 16.45 -25.87
CA LYS A 239 20.15 16.12 -27.15
C LYS A 239 19.16 14.96 -26.97
N GLY A 240 17.89 15.30 -26.77
CA GLY A 240 16.76 14.35 -26.74
C GLY A 240 16.10 14.18 -25.38
N GLN A 241 16.73 14.64 -24.30
CA GLN A 241 16.20 14.49 -22.92
C GLN A 241 16.08 15.84 -22.16
N ALA A 242 15.97 16.95 -22.89
CA ALA A 242 15.88 18.30 -22.32
C ALA A 242 14.73 18.45 -21.30
N GLN A 243 13.59 17.80 -21.53
CA GLN A 243 12.45 17.81 -20.59
C GLN A 243 12.79 17.12 -19.26
N LYS A 244 13.46 15.97 -19.29
CA LYS A 244 13.88 15.23 -18.08
C LYS A 244 14.96 16.00 -17.31
N LEU A 245 15.87 16.65 -18.03
CA LEU A 245 16.87 17.56 -17.44
C LEU A 245 16.21 18.75 -16.73
N ALA A 246 15.28 19.44 -17.38
CA ALA A 246 14.55 20.56 -16.78
C ALA A 246 13.79 20.12 -15.52
N MET A 247 13.14 18.97 -15.57
CA MET A 247 12.43 18.39 -14.43
C MET A 247 13.37 18.07 -13.25
N LEU A 248 14.54 17.46 -13.51
CA LEU A 248 15.50 17.15 -12.46
C LEU A 248 16.01 18.42 -11.77
N HIS A 249 16.24 19.50 -12.53
CA HIS A 249 16.62 20.80 -11.98
C HIS A 249 15.51 21.43 -11.13
N GLU A 250 14.26 21.41 -11.61
CA GLU A 250 13.11 21.94 -10.87
C GLU A 250 12.91 21.23 -9.53
N LEU A 251 12.91 19.89 -9.53
CA LEU A 251 12.65 19.10 -8.34
C LEU A 251 13.76 19.26 -7.28
N ARG A 252 15.02 19.41 -7.69
CA ARG A 252 16.13 19.69 -6.77
C ARG A 252 16.06 21.06 -6.10
N LEU A 253 15.40 22.04 -6.71
CA LEU A 253 15.23 23.38 -6.13
C LEU A 253 14.04 23.46 -5.17
N ALA A 254 13.09 22.54 -5.28
CA ALA A 254 11.86 22.51 -4.49
C ALA A 254 11.99 21.74 -3.15
N THR A 255 13.08 20.98 -2.97
CA THR A 255 13.39 20.13 -1.80
C THR A 255 14.62 20.63 -1.08
#